data_AF-A0AAP1H6P7-F1
#
_entry.id   AF-A0AAP1H6P7-F1
#
_cell.length_a   1.000
_cell.length_b   1.000
_cell.length_c   1.000
_cell.angle_alpha   90.00
_cell.angle_beta   90.00
_cell.angle_gamma   90.00
#
_symmetry.space_group_name_H-M   'P 1'
#
loop_
_entity.id
_entity.type
_entity.pdbx_description
1 polymer ?
#
loop_
_entity_poly.entity_id
_entity_poly.type
_entity_poly.pdbx_seq_one_letter_code
_entity_poly.pdbx_strand_id
1 'polypeptide(L)'
;MRVSLDIEGLDDMISQLERKGKDMQKVTPKALRAGGRVLAQGMKDEVPVSDIDHVHIRDDIKVRQTPKKDRPMPDVITFDIGPGKETAWRARFVHDGFVAANGRFVRGNPFAVRAFRIKKEQIVQAIAREYQKAMR
;
A
#
# COMPACT_ATOMS: atom_id res chain seq x y z
N MET A 1 10.67 3.83 4.52
CA MET A 1 9.46 4.55 4.97
C MET A 1 8.36 3.52 5.19
N ARG A 2 7.95 3.25 6.44
CA ARG A 2 6.77 2.45 6.75
C ARG A 2 5.61 3.42 6.92
N VAL A 3 4.57 3.31 6.09
CA VAL A 3 3.33 4.07 6.25
C VAL A 3 2.45 3.24 7.17
N SER A 4 2.35 3.61 8.44
CA SER A 4 1.32 3.10 9.34
C SER A 4 0.02 3.85 9.08
N LEU A 5 -1.00 3.14 8.59
CA LEU A 5 -2.37 3.66 8.53
C LEU A 5 -2.92 3.64 9.95
N ASP A 6 -3.04 4.81 10.58
CA ASP A 6 -4.04 5.04 11.62
C ASP A 6 -5.26 5.64 10.92
N ILE A 7 -6.35 4.87 10.84
CA ILE A 7 -7.60 5.33 10.25
C ILE A 7 -8.64 5.27 11.37
N GLU A 8 -8.86 6.43 12.00
CA GLU A 8 -10.00 6.65 12.89
C GLU A 8 -11.29 6.26 12.15
N GLY A 9 -12.00 5.26 12.69
CA GLY A 9 -13.20 4.65 12.11
C GLY A 9 -13.02 3.22 11.58
N LEU A 10 -11.79 2.80 11.24
CA LEU A 10 -11.52 1.39 10.92
C LEU A 10 -11.54 0.53 12.19
N ASP A 11 -10.99 1.05 13.29
CA ASP A 11 -10.91 0.35 14.57
C ASP A 11 -12.28 0.19 15.23
N ASP A 12 -13.15 1.18 15.12
CA ASP A 12 -14.55 1.09 15.55
C ASP A 12 -15.33 0.07 14.72
N MET A 13 -15.12 0.08 13.40
CA MET A 13 -15.74 -0.91 12.52
C MET A 13 -15.21 -2.32 12.83
N ILE A 14 -13.90 -2.49 13.02
CA ILE A 14 -13.28 -3.75 13.41
C ILE A 14 -13.79 -4.19 14.78
N SER A 15 -13.91 -3.31 15.76
CA SER A 15 -14.43 -3.61 17.09
C SER A 15 -15.90 -4.04 17.07
N GLN A 16 -16.74 -3.40 16.25
CA GLN A 16 -18.12 -3.85 16.03
C GLN A 16 -18.18 -5.20 15.31
N LEU A 17 -17.23 -5.47 14.42
CA LEU A 17 -17.11 -6.73 13.69
C LEU A 17 -16.58 -7.87 14.59
N GLU A 18 -15.62 -7.60 15.49
CA GLU A 18 -15.09 -8.56 16.47
C GLU A 18 -16.17 -9.01 17.45
N ARG A 19 -17.07 -8.11 17.86
CA ARG A 19 -18.26 -8.44 18.66
C ARG A 19 -19.22 -9.40 17.94
N LYS A 20 -19.14 -9.51 16.61
CA LYS A 20 -19.97 -10.42 15.79
C LYS A 20 -19.33 -11.78 15.50
N GLY A 21 -18.10 -12.06 15.95
CA GLY A 21 -17.55 -13.42 16.07
C GLY A 21 -16.36 -13.78 15.17
N LYS A 22 -15.82 -15.00 15.41
CA LYS A 22 -14.51 -15.54 14.97
C LYS A 22 -14.22 -15.57 13.45
N ASP A 23 -15.20 -15.35 12.59
CA ASP A 23 -14.99 -15.43 11.12
C ASP A 23 -14.30 -14.19 10.52
N MET A 24 -14.25 -13.07 11.24
CA MET A 24 -13.65 -11.83 10.74
C MET A 24 -12.15 -11.94 10.48
N GLN A 25 -11.42 -12.71 11.28
CA GLN A 25 -9.97 -12.95 11.07
C GLN A 25 -9.68 -13.60 9.71
N LYS A 26 -10.61 -14.41 9.16
CA LYS A 26 -10.47 -15.01 7.83
C LYS A 26 -10.69 -13.99 6.71
N VAL A 27 -11.47 -12.94 6.99
CA VAL A 27 -11.84 -11.89 6.02
C VAL A 27 -10.78 -10.79 5.96
N THR A 28 -10.13 -10.48 7.08
CA THR A 28 -9.11 -9.42 7.19
C THR A 28 -8.02 -9.47 6.10
N PRO A 29 -7.38 -10.63 5.78
CA PRO A 29 -6.40 -10.68 4.69
C PRO A 29 -6.97 -10.27 3.34
N LYS A 30 -8.23 -10.64 3.06
CA LYS A 30 -8.92 -10.31 1.80
C LYS A 30 -9.26 -8.82 1.74
N ALA A 31 -9.76 -8.27 2.84
CA ALA A 31 -10.10 -6.86 2.96
C ALA A 31 -8.87 -5.96 2.82
N LEU A 32 -7.78 -6.25 3.56
CA LEU A 32 -6.52 -5.50 3.47
C LEU A 32 -5.89 -5.61 2.08
N ARG A 33 -5.94 -6.78 1.44
CA ARG A 33 -5.48 -6.96 0.06
C ARG A 33 -6.29 -6.12 -0.93
N ALA A 34 -7.60 -5.98 -0.73
CA ALA A 34 -8.46 -5.15 -1.57
C ALA A 34 -8.05 -3.67 -1.45
N GLY A 35 -7.89 -3.16 -0.23
CA GLY A 35 -7.34 -1.81 0.00
C GLY A 35 -5.96 -1.62 -0.61
N GLY A 36 -5.07 -2.62 -0.45
CA GLY A 36 -3.73 -2.58 -1.01
C GLY A 36 -3.70 -2.54 -2.54
N ARG A 37 -4.66 -3.19 -3.22
CA ARG A 37 -4.80 -3.10 -4.69
C ARG A 37 -5.21 -1.70 -5.14
N VAL A 38 -6.08 -1.02 -4.40
CA VAL A 38 -6.45 0.37 -4.68
C VAL A 38 -5.23 1.29 -4.52
N LEU A 39 -4.46 1.13 -3.44
CA LEU A 39 -3.23 1.89 -3.26
C LEU A 39 -2.22 1.60 -4.38
N ALA A 40 -2.00 0.33 -4.71
CA ALA A 40 -1.11 -0.06 -5.79
C ALA A 40 -1.51 0.59 -7.12
N GLN A 41 -2.80 0.65 -7.43
CA GLN A 41 -3.28 1.34 -8.63
C GLN A 41 -2.97 2.85 -8.56
N GLY A 42 -3.25 3.51 -7.43
CA GLY A 42 -2.87 4.92 -7.27
C GLY A 42 -1.37 5.16 -7.44
N MET A 43 -0.53 4.24 -6.95
CA MET A 43 0.92 4.34 -7.15
C MET A 43 1.32 4.21 -8.62
N LYS A 44 0.64 3.34 -9.38
CA LYS A 44 0.83 3.17 -10.82
C LYS A 44 0.43 4.42 -11.60
N ASP A 45 -0.63 5.09 -11.16
CA ASP A 45 -1.13 6.32 -11.77
C ASP A 45 -0.16 7.50 -11.52
N GLU A 46 0.50 7.54 -10.36
CA GLU A 46 1.34 8.66 -9.93
C GLU A 46 2.84 8.51 -10.27
N VAL A 47 3.31 7.30 -10.55
CA VAL A 47 4.74 7.05 -10.83
C VAL A 47 5.09 7.46 -12.25
N PRO A 48 6.18 8.23 -12.47
CA PRO A 48 6.58 8.62 -13.82
C PRO A 48 7.03 7.41 -14.65
N VAL A 49 6.77 7.48 -15.94
CA VAL A 49 7.10 6.46 -16.95
C VAL A 49 7.83 7.14 -18.09
N SER A 50 8.83 6.46 -18.64
CA SER A 50 9.61 6.92 -19.79
C SER A 50 9.30 6.07 -21.02
N ASP A 51 9.77 6.51 -22.19
CA ASP A 51 9.63 5.75 -23.43
C ASP A 51 10.78 4.73 -23.65
N ILE A 52 11.65 4.55 -22.65
CA ILE A 52 12.77 3.59 -22.71
C ILE A 52 12.20 2.17 -22.57
N ASP A 53 12.67 1.24 -23.40
CA ASP A 53 12.28 -0.17 -23.32
C ASP A 53 12.99 -0.87 -22.15
N HIS A 54 12.32 -0.88 -21.00
CA HIS A 54 12.74 -1.59 -19.80
C HIS A 54 11.56 -1.82 -18.85
N VAL A 55 11.76 -2.64 -17.81
CA VAL A 55 10.73 -2.83 -16.77
C VAL A 55 10.54 -1.54 -15.98
N HIS A 56 9.37 -0.92 -16.13
CA HIS A 56 9.01 0.29 -15.41
C HIS A 56 8.56 -0.01 -13.98
N ILE A 57 8.77 0.96 -13.08
CA ILE A 57 8.26 0.89 -11.70
C ILE A 57 6.74 0.68 -11.71
N ARG A 58 6.02 1.36 -12.62
CA ARG A 58 4.57 1.21 -12.82
C ARG A 58 4.16 -0.25 -12.98
N ASP A 59 4.91 -1.00 -13.77
CA ASP A 59 4.54 -2.35 -14.17
C ASP A 59 4.98 -3.38 -13.10
N ASP A 60 5.90 -3.00 -12.20
CA ASP A 60 6.45 -3.85 -11.14
C ASP A 60 5.92 -3.50 -9.72
N ILE A 61 4.93 -2.60 -9.58
CA ILE A 61 4.23 -2.38 -8.30
C ILE A 61 3.39 -3.59 -7.92
N LYS A 62 3.63 -4.13 -6.72
CA LYS A 62 3.06 -5.38 -6.20
C LYS A 62 2.37 -5.15 -4.85
N VAL A 63 1.39 -6.01 -4.58
CA VAL A 63 0.73 -6.14 -3.27
C VAL A 63 1.08 -7.52 -2.73
N ARG A 64 1.82 -7.56 -1.62
CA ARG A 64 2.27 -8.81 -1.00
C ARG A 64 1.92 -8.80 0.48
N GLN A 65 1.52 -9.94 1.00
CA GLN A 65 1.38 -10.05 2.45
C GLN A 65 2.76 -10.04 3.08
N THR A 66 2.96 -9.21 4.10
CA THR A 66 4.24 -9.11 4.80
C THR A 66 4.56 -10.47 5.45
N PRO A 67 5.76 -11.04 5.24
CA PRO A 67 6.18 -12.28 5.87
C PRO A 67 6.06 -12.20 7.39
N LYS A 68 5.72 -13.32 8.06
CA LYS A 68 5.50 -13.32 9.53
C LYS A 68 6.64 -12.69 10.33
N LYS A 69 7.88 -12.97 9.92
CA LYS A 69 9.11 -12.45 10.54
C LYS A 69 9.31 -10.93 10.41
N ASP A 70 8.66 -10.30 9.43
CA ASP A 70 8.86 -8.88 9.08
C ASP A 70 7.68 -8.00 9.51
N ARG A 71 6.65 -8.60 10.13
CA ARG A 71 5.46 -7.91 10.64
C ARG A 71 5.82 -7.03 11.83
N PRO A 72 5.15 -5.89 12.01
CA PRO A 72 5.36 -5.03 13.17
C PRO A 72 4.94 -5.69 14.49
N MET A 73 3.97 -6.61 14.44
CA MET A 73 3.48 -7.37 15.60
C MET A 73 3.16 -8.82 15.16
N PRO A 74 3.35 -9.83 16.03
CA PRO A 74 3.18 -11.25 15.67
C PRO A 74 1.80 -11.58 15.08
N ASP A 75 0.75 -10.99 15.65
CA ASP A 75 -0.63 -11.33 15.34
C ASP A 75 -1.30 -10.37 14.34
N VAL A 76 -0.58 -9.34 13.90
CA VAL A 76 -1.12 -8.35 12.96
C VAL A 76 -0.85 -8.78 11.52
N ILE A 77 -1.90 -8.74 10.69
CA ILE A 77 -1.77 -8.97 9.26
C ILE A 77 -1.46 -7.66 8.58
N THR A 78 -0.30 -7.58 7.92
CA THR A 78 0.11 -6.41 7.13
C THR A 78 0.38 -6.80 5.69
N PHE A 79 0.35 -5.79 4.82
CA PHE A 79 0.67 -5.92 3.40
C PHE A 79 1.72 -4.89 3.00
N ASP A 80 2.72 -5.36 2.26
CA ASP A 80 3.72 -4.53 1.62
C ASP A 80 3.20 -4.16 0.22
N ILE A 81 3.12 -2.85 -0.05
CA ILE A 81 2.61 -2.31 -1.30
C ILE A 81 3.68 -1.41 -1.88
N GLY A 82 4.21 -1.81 -3.04
CA GLY A 82 5.28 -1.04 -3.67
C GLY A 82 6.02 -1.79 -4.77
N PRO A 83 7.09 -1.20 -5.29
CA PRO A 83 7.90 -1.75 -6.37
C PRO A 83 8.51 -3.11 -5.99
N GLY A 84 8.59 -4.01 -6.97
CA GLY A 84 9.27 -5.29 -6.84
C GLY A 84 10.78 -5.15 -6.79
N LYS A 85 11.47 -6.28 -6.58
CA LYS A 85 12.93 -6.34 -6.42
C LYS A 85 13.73 -5.71 -7.57
N GLU A 86 13.20 -5.79 -8.79
CA GLU A 86 13.87 -5.30 -10.01
C GLU A 86 13.89 -3.77 -10.05
N THR A 87 12.82 -3.13 -9.57
CA THR A 87 12.62 -1.68 -9.70
C THR A 87 12.71 -0.94 -8.36
N ALA A 88 12.77 -1.64 -7.23
CA ALA A 88 12.80 -1.06 -5.88
C ALA A 88 13.96 -0.10 -5.64
N TRP A 89 15.16 -0.40 -6.14
CA TRP A 89 16.31 0.49 -5.98
C TRP A 89 16.08 1.83 -6.71
N ARG A 90 15.61 1.80 -7.97
CA ARG A 90 15.33 2.99 -8.78
C ARG A 90 14.17 3.80 -8.22
N ALA A 91 13.15 3.12 -7.70
CA ALA A 91 12.00 3.78 -7.11
C ALA A 91 12.36 4.66 -5.91
N ARG A 92 13.44 4.38 -5.17
CA ARG A 92 13.92 5.26 -4.09
C ARG A 92 14.37 6.62 -4.62
N PHE A 93 15.13 6.64 -5.71
CA PHE A 93 15.55 7.89 -6.35
C PHE A 93 14.35 8.71 -6.83
N VAL A 94 13.36 8.04 -7.42
CA VAL A 94 12.13 8.68 -7.86
C VAL A 94 11.30 9.19 -6.69
N HIS A 95 11.18 8.43 -5.61
CA HIS A 95 10.32 8.77 -4.47
C HIS A 95 10.94 9.82 -3.55
N ASP A 96 12.17 9.57 -3.09
CA ASP A 96 12.85 10.33 -2.05
C ASP A 96 13.71 11.47 -2.62
N GLY A 97 14.13 11.33 -3.89
CA GLY A 97 15.11 12.21 -4.51
C GLY A 97 16.53 11.69 -4.32
N PHE A 98 17.50 12.44 -4.84
CA PHE A 98 18.91 12.08 -4.77
C PHE A 98 19.83 13.29 -4.96
N VAL A 99 21.09 13.16 -4.57
CA VAL A 99 22.14 14.15 -4.87
C VAL A 99 22.78 13.78 -6.19
N ALA A 100 22.72 14.67 -7.17
CA ALA A 100 23.34 14.48 -8.48
C ALA A 100 24.87 14.66 -8.39
N ALA A 101 25.59 14.20 -9.42
CA ALA A 101 27.05 14.25 -9.46
C ALA A 101 27.64 15.66 -9.31
N ASN A 102 26.89 16.70 -9.67
CA ASN A 102 27.26 18.11 -9.48
C ASN A 102 26.96 18.65 -8.07
N GLY A 103 26.64 17.78 -7.10
CA GLY A 103 26.32 18.14 -5.73
C GLY A 103 24.91 18.70 -5.51
N ARG A 104 24.11 18.89 -6.57
CA ARG A 104 22.75 19.42 -6.46
C ARG A 104 21.77 18.33 -6.01
N PHE A 105 20.93 18.65 -5.03
CA PHE A 105 19.81 17.79 -4.67
C PHE A 105 18.67 17.89 -5.71
N VAL A 106 18.27 16.74 -6.23
CA VAL A 106 17.11 16.55 -7.10
C VAL A 106 15.97 16.01 -6.24
N ARG A 107 14.90 16.79 -6.11
CA ARG A 107 13.75 16.42 -5.30
C ARG A 107 13.01 15.24 -5.94
N GLY A 108 12.66 14.25 -5.11
CA GLY A 108 11.81 13.14 -5.53
C GLY A 108 10.36 13.56 -5.77
N ASN A 109 9.65 12.74 -6.53
CA ASN A 109 8.20 12.71 -6.60
C ASN A 109 7.70 11.60 -5.65
N PRO A 110 7.18 11.94 -4.45
CA PRO A 110 6.77 10.97 -3.44
C PRO A 110 5.44 10.29 -3.83
N PHE A 111 5.48 9.48 -4.90
CA PHE A 111 4.31 8.92 -5.57
C PHE A 111 3.50 7.98 -4.66
N ALA A 112 4.15 7.27 -3.73
CA ALA A 112 3.46 6.41 -2.78
C ALA A 112 2.62 7.21 -1.78
N VAL A 113 3.21 8.28 -1.23
CA VAL A 113 2.52 9.18 -0.29
C VAL A 113 1.38 9.92 -0.98
N ARG A 114 1.62 10.41 -2.21
CA ARG A 114 0.59 11.08 -3.02
C ARG A 114 -0.55 10.14 -3.36
N ALA A 115 -0.26 8.93 -3.82
CA ALA A 115 -1.25 7.90 -4.12
C ALA A 115 -2.11 7.57 -2.90
N PHE A 116 -1.48 7.41 -1.72
CA PHE A 116 -2.21 7.17 -0.49
C PHE A 116 -3.17 8.33 -0.16
N ARG A 117 -2.69 9.57 -0.25
CA ARG A 117 -3.53 10.75 -0.01
C ARG A 117 -4.71 10.84 -0.96
N ILE A 118 -4.49 10.60 -2.26
CA ILE A 118 -5.53 10.68 -3.30
C ILE A 118 -6.54 9.54 -3.16
N LYS A 119 -6.08 8.32 -2.84
CA LYS A 119 -6.92 7.12 -2.82
C LYS A 119 -7.44 6.76 -1.42
N LYS A 120 -7.18 7.57 -0.37
CA LYS A 120 -7.51 7.26 1.03
C LYS A 120 -8.93 6.74 1.20
N GLU A 121 -9.91 7.48 0.69
CA GLU A 121 -11.32 7.10 0.78
C GLU A 121 -11.63 5.81 0.04
N GLN A 122 -11.10 5.64 -1.17
CA GLN A 122 -11.30 4.45 -1.99
C GLN A 122 -10.69 3.19 -1.35
N ILE A 123 -9.55 3.35 -0.67
CA ILE A 123 -8.89 2.28 0.10
C ILE A 123 -9.83 1.83 1.24
N VAL A 124 -10.33 2.78 2.03
CA VAL A 124 -11.27 2.50 3.13
C VAL A 124 -12.53 1.82 2.61
N GLN A 125 -13.13 2.35 1.54
CA GLN A 125 -14.32 1.78 0.91
C GLN A 125 -14.07 0.36 0.37
N ALA A 126 -12.89 0.07 -0.17
CA ALA A 126 -12.54 -1.28 -0.63
C ALA A 126 -12.43 -2.27 0.53
N ILE A 127 -11.84 -1.86 1.65
CA ILE A 127 -11.75 -2.67 2.87
C ILE A 127 -13.15 -2.91 3.45
N ALA A 128 -13.94 -1.85 3.63
CA ALA A 128 -15.29 -1.93 4.18
C ALA A 128 -16.22 -2.82 3.34
N ARG A 129 -16.13 -2.76 2.00
CA ARG A 129 -16.91 -3.62 1.11
C ARG A 129 -16.61 -5.11 1.31
N GLU A 130 -15.35 -5.50 1.51
CA GLU A 130 -15.02 -6.91 1.76
C GLU A 130 -15.54 -7.37 3.12
N TYR A 131 -15.52 -6.51 4.13
CA TYR A 131 -16.12 -6.81 5.42
C TYR A 131 -17.66 -6.90 5.35
N GLN A 132 -18.32 -6.00 4.62
CA GLN A 132 -19.77 -6.06 4.39
C GLN A 132 -20.20 -7.33 3.67
N LYS A 133 -19.44 -7.79 2.67
CA LYS A 133 -19.72 -9.05 1.96
C LYS A 133 -19.66 -10.26 2.89
N ALA A 134 -18.81 -10.24 3.91
CA ALA A 134 -18.69 -11.33 4.86
C ALA A 134 -19.80 -11.35 5.93
N MET A 135 -20.54 -10.24 6.07
CA MET A 135 -21.70 -10.14 6.98
C MET A 135 -23.03 -10.55 6.33
N ARG A 136 -23.05 -10.77 5.01
CA ARG A 136 -24.20 -11.27 4.26
C ARG A 136 -24.07 -12.76 4.08
#